data_AF-A0A354FG08-F1
#
_entry.id   AF-A0A354FG08-F1
#
_cell.length_a   1.000
_cell.length_b   1.000
_cell.length_c   1.000
_cell.angle_alpha   90.00
_cell.angle_beta   90.00
_cell.angle_gamma   90.00
#
_symmetry.space_group_name_H-M   'P 1'
#
loop_
_entity.id
_entity.type
_entity.pdbx_description
1 polymer ?
#
loop_
_entity_poly.entity_id
_entity_poly.type
_entity_poly.pdbx_seq_one_letter_code
_entity_poly.pdbx_strand_id
1 'polypeptide(L)'
;NAIDEAMLHDREIFLVTQREAQTDEPREDDLYQVGTIAEIKQLLKLPGGTFRVLVEGLRRGRIKRYLSSEPFIQVAIEECQ
;
A
#
# COMPACT_ATOMS: atom_id res chain seq x y z
N ASN A 1 -7.04 9.29 0.88
CA ASN A 1 -6.82 7.88 0.49
C ASN A 1 -5.37 7.52 0.85
N ALA A 2 -4.95 6.25 0.77
CA ALA A 2 -3.60 5.86 1.20
C ALA A 2 -2.47 6.60 0.47
N ILE A 3 -2.69 6.94 -0.81
CA ILE A 3 -1.71 7.63 -1.64
C ILE A 3 -1.51 9.08 -1.19
N ASP A 4 -2.61 9.82 -0.95
CA ASP A 4 -2.55 11.21 -0.48
C ASP A 4 -1.86 11.27 0.89
N GLU A 5 -2.13 10.30 1.78
CA GLU A 5 -1.46 10.20 3.08
C GLU A 5 0.05 9.98 2.91
N ALA A 6 0.47 9.03 2.08
CA ALA A 6 1.88 8.75 1.82
C ALA A 6 2.62 9.98 1.28
N MET A 7 1.96 10.79 0.44
CA MET A 7 2.52 12.02 -0.09
C MET A 7 2.72 13.14 0.95
N LEU A 8 2.05 13.06 2.11
CA LEU A 8 2.23 14.00 3.23
C LEU A 8 3.38 13.61 4.16
N HIS A 9 3.80 12.34 4.13
CA HIS A 9 4.91 11.81 4.94
C HIS A 9 6.13 11.50 4.05
N ASP A 10 6.77 10.35 4.25
CA ASP A 10 8.04 9.97 3.61
C ASP A 10 7.88 9.43 2.18
N ARG A 11 6.69 9.55 1.57
CA ARG A 11 6.37 9.03 0.22
C ARG A 11 6.52 7.51 0.09
N GLU A 12 6.58 6.79 1.20
CA GLU A 12 6.59 5.33 1.20
C GLU A 12 5.17 4.77 1.27
N ILE A 13 4.94 3.68 0.54
CA ILE A 13 3.74 2.85 0.60
C ILE A 13 4.13 1.38 0.73
N PHE A 14 3.26 0.60 1.36
CA PHE A 14 3.46 -0.84 1.47
C PHE A 14 2.51 -1.57 0.51
N LEU A 15 3.10 -2.28 -0.45
CA LEU A 15 2.39 -3.00 -1.49
C LEU A 15 2.30 -4.48 -1.11
N VAL A 16 1.07 -4.97 -0.96
CA VAL A 16 0.76 -6.40 -0.78
C VAL A 16 -0.21 -6.85 -1.85
N THR A 17 -0.08 -8.11 -2.24
CA THR A 17 -1.04 -8.74 -3.13
C THR A 17 -2.24 -9.24 -2.34
N GLN A 18 -3.40 -9.25 -2.98
CA GLN A 18 -4.57 -9.98 -2.51
C GLN A 18 -4.50 -11.44 -2.94
N ARG A 19 -5.10 -12.33 -2.14
CA ARG A 19 -5.21 -13.77 -2.41
C ARG A 19 -6.11 -14.03 -3.61
N GLU A 20 -7.24 -13.33 -3.67
CA GLU A 20 -8.21 -13.43 -4.75
C GLU A 20 -8.27 -12.12 -5.52
N ALA A 21 -7.97 -12.17 -6.81
CA ALA A 21 -7.86 -10.97 -7.65
C ALA A 21 -9.19 -10.25 -7.88
N GLN A 22 -10.33 -10.91 -7.66
CA GLN A 22 -11.67 -10.36 -7.92
C GLN A 22 -12.32 -9.74 -6.67
N THR A 23 -11.63 -9.74 -5.53
CA THR A 23 -12.14 -9.14 -4.30
C THR A 23 -11.91 -7.63 -4.35
N ASP A 24 -13.00 -6.86 -4.44
CA ASP A 24 -12.94 -5.39 -4.53
C ASP A 24 -12.57 -4.74 -3.18
N GLU A 25 -13.09 -5.28 -2.07
CA GLU A 25 -12.84 -4.79 -0.71
C GLU A 25 -12.17 -5.89 0.14
N PRO A 26 -10.86 -6.15 -0.06
CA PRO A 26 -10.18 -7.22 0.65
C PRO A 26 -10.07 -6.90 2.14
N ARG A 27 -10.37 -7.90 2.98
CA ARG A 27 -10.13 -7.87 4.42
C ARG A 27 -8.71 -8.31 4.73
N GLU A 28 -8.32 -8.19 6.00
CA GLU A 28 -6.99 -8.55 6.49
C GLU A 28 -6.58 -9.98 6.07
N ASP A 29 -7.49 -10.94 6.18
CA ASP A 29 -7.25 -12.35 5.83
C ASP A 29 -7.13 -12.60 4.32
N ASP A 30 -7.64 -11.68 3.49
CA ASP A 30 -7.60 -11.74 2.03
C ASP A 30 -6.26 -11.23 1.48
N LEU A 31 -5.38 -10.69 2.34
CA LEU A 31 -4.09 -10.12 1.95
C LEU A 31 -2.93 -11.05 2.30
N TYR A 32 -1.89 -11.03 1.48
CA TYR A 32 -0.62 -11.65 1.85
C TYR A 32 0.10 -10.83 2.91
N GLN A 33 0.68 -11.50 3.91
CA GLN A 33 1.38 -10.84 5.02
C GLN A 33 2.75 -10.27 4.62
N VAL A 34 3.32 -10.70 3.50
CA VAL A 34 4.63 -10.25 3.02
C VAL A 34 4.43 -9.47 1.73
N GLY A 35 5.05 -8.30 1.67
CA GLY A 35 4.93 -7.36 0.55
C GLY A 35 6.21 -6.58 0.33
N THR A 36 6.08 -5.48 -0.40
CA THR A 36 7.19 -4.61 -0.80
C THR A 36 6.95 -3.20 -0.28
N ILE A 37 7.92 -2.67 0.45
CA ILE A 37 8.02 -1.25 0.78
C ILE A 37 8.48 -0.55 -0.51
N ALA A 38 7.71 0.42 -0.97
CA ALA A 38 7.96 1.12 -2.21
C ALA A 38 7.86 2.64 -2.03
N GLU A 39 8.71 3.39 -2.72
CA GLU A 39 8.68 4.85 -2.74
C GLU A 39 7.86 5.35 -3.94
N ILE A 40 6.99 6.33 -3.73
CA ILE A 40 6.29 7.03 -4.80
C ILE A 40 7.23 8.04 -5.46
N LYS A 41 7.63 7.75 -6.71
CA LYS A 41 8.48 8.64 -7.53
C LYS A 41 7.67 9.71 -8.25
N GLN A 42 6.50 9.35 -8.75
CA GLN A 42 5.66 10.26 -9.52
C GLN A 42 4.19 9.95 -9.29
N LEU A 43 3.38 11.00 -9.16
CA LEU A 43 1.94 10.92 -9.07
C LEU A 43 1.31 11.84 -10.12
N LEU A 44 0.47 11.27 -10.97
CA LEU A 44 -0.27 12.00 -11.98
C LEU A 44 -1.77 11.81 -11.75
N LYS A 45 -2.49 12.91 -11.52
CA LYS A 45 -3.95 12.93 -11.46
C LYS A 45 -4.50 12.98 -12.88
N LEU A 46 -5.25 11.96 -13.27
CA LEU A 46 -5.92 11.90 -14.57
C LEU A 46 -7.34 12.48 -14.48
N PRO A 47 -7.89 13.00 -15.60
CA PRO A 47 -9.31 13.33 -15.68
C PRO A 47 -10.17 12.12 -15.27
N GLY A 48 -11.23 12.36 -14.48
CA GLY A 48 -12.08 11.28 -13.96
C GLY A 48 -11.67 10.73 -12.58
N GLY A 49 -10.72 11.38 -11.90
CA GLY A 49 -10.40 11.05 -10.49
C GLY A 49 -9.47 9.84 -10.31
N THR A 50 -8.95 9.29 -11.41
CA THR A 50 -7.97 8.19 -11.36
C THR A 50 -6.55 8.73 -11.16
N PHE A 51 -5.73 7.98 -10.44
CA PHE A 51 -4.32 8.28 -10.23
C PHE A 51 -3.45 7.31 -11.02
N ARG A 52 -2.46 7.83 -11.73
CA ARG A 52 -1.35 7.04 -12.24
C ARG A 52 -0.13 7.30 -11.37
N VAL A 53 0.33 6.26 -10.68
CA VAL A 53 1.45 6.34 -9.73
C VAL A 53 2.62 5.52 -10.27
N LEU A 54 3.81 6.12 -10.29
CA LEU A 54 5.08 5.45 -10.53
C LEU A 54 5.75 5.20 -9.19
N VAL A 55 6.10 3.95 -8.92
CA VAL A 55 6.70 3.52 -7.66
C VAL A 55 7.99 2.74 -7.90
N GLU A 56 8.94 2.85 -6.97
CA GLU A 56 10.16 2.05 -6.95
C GLU A 56 10.13 1.13 -5.72
N GLY A 57 10.23 -0.18 -5.93
CA GLY A 57 10.31 -1.14 -4.83
C GLY A 57 11.67 -1.08 -4.15
N LEU A 58 11.68 -0.82 -2.84
CA LEU A 58 12.91 -0.65 -2.06
C LEU A 58 13.31 -1.95 -1.35
N ARG A 59 12.41 -2.48 -0.51
CA ARG A 59 12.71 -3.56 0.43
C ARG A 59 11.49 -4.46 0.63
N ARG A 60 11.72 -5.71 1.08
CA ARG A 60 10.64 -6.61 1.50
C ARG A 60 10.24 -6.30 2.95
N GLY A 61 8.94 -6.34 3.23
CA GLY A 61 8.42 -6.17 4.58
C GLY A 61 7.35 -7.21 4.90
N ARG A 62 7.12 -7.44 6.19
CA ARG A 62 6.03 -8.26 6.71
C ARG A 62 5.09 -7.44 7.58
N ILE A 63 3.79 -7.60 7.40
CA ILE A 63 2.75 -7.03 8.27
C ILE A 63 2.91 -7.64 9.67
N LYS A 64 3.07 -6.79 10.68
CA LYS A 64 3.07 -7.18 12.10
C LYS A 64 1.69 -7.05 12.73
N ARG A 65 0.98 -5.97 12.40
CA ARG A 65 -0.38 -5.70 12.89
C ARG A 65 -1.09 -4.70 11.98
N TYR A 66 -2.40 -4.84 11.86
CA TYR A 66 -3.28 -3.84 11.27
C TYR A 66 -3.58 -2.76 12.32
N LEU A 67 -3.53 -1.50 11.89
CA LEU A 67 -3.72 -0.31 12.74
C LEU A 67 -5.10 0.32 12.51
N SER A 68 -5.52 0.39 11.25
CA SER A 68 -6.85 0.84 10.83
C SER A 68 -7.18 0.24 9.46
N SER A 69 -8.47 0.08 9.17
CA SER A 69 -8.99 -0.30 7.86
C SER A 69 -9.75 0.85 7.17
N GLU A 70 -10.10 1.91 7.90
CA GLU A 70 -10.81 3.08 7.37
C GLU A 70 -10.02 4.37 7.66
N PRO A 71 -9.99 5.33 6.71
CA PRO A 71 -10.54 5.28 5.36
C PRO A 71 -9.68 4.48 4.36
N PHE A 72 -8.59 3.87 4.84
CA PHE A 72 -7.73 2.96 4.09
C PHE A 72 -6.97 2.05 5.07
N ILE A 73 -6.43 0.96 4.55
CA ILE A 73 -5.65 0.01 5.36
C ILE A 73 -4.31 0.64 5.78
N GLN A 74 -4.07 0.67 7.08
CA GLN A 74 -2.80 1.03 7.69
C GLN A 74 -2.26 -0.16 8.48
N VAL A 75 -0.97 -0.41 8.33
CA VAL A 75 -0.29 -1.54 8.96
C VAL A 75 1.03 -1.11 9.58
N ALA A 76 1.39 -1.73 10.70
CA ALA A 76 2.76 -1.71 11.16
C ALA A 76 3.52 -2.84 10.45
N ILE A 77 4.70 -2.51 9.91
CA ILE A 77 5.53 -3.44 9.14
C ILE A 77 6.86 -3.70 9.86
N GLU A 78 7.44 -4.87 9.59
CA GLU A 78 8.83 -5.19 9.91
C GLU A 78 9.57 -5.49 8.61
N GLU A 79 10.74 -4.87 8.43
CA GLU A 79 11.59 -5.16 7.28
C GLU A 79 12.14 -6.58 7.37
N CYS A 80 12.03 -7.32 6.27
CA CYS A 80 12.66 -8.64 6.18
C CYS A 80 14.15 -8.44 5.90
N GLN A 81 14.99 -8.83 6.86
CA GLN A 81 16.45 -8.88 6.70
C GLN A 81 16.88 -9.97 5.71
#